data_AF-A0A1L5KTB9-F1
#
_entry.id   AF-A0A1L5KTB9-F1
#
_cell.length_a   1.000
_cell.length_b   1.000
_cell.length_c   1.000
_cell.angle_alpha   90.00
_cell.angle_beta   90.00
_cell.angle_gamma   90.00
#
_symmetry.space_group_name_H-M   'P 1'
#
loop_
_entity.id
_entity.type
_entity.pdbx_description
1 polymer ?
#
loop_
_entity_poly.entity_id
_entity_poly.type
_entity_poly.pdbx_seq_one_letter_code
_entity_poly.pdbx_strand_id
1 'polypeptide(L)'
;RHVIRRVFEQSSDDTYVASLSSRTIAYKGMFLVGQLRSFFEDLQDADYESAIALVHSRFSTNTNPSWERAHPNRFIVHNGEINTIRGNADKMRAREENMESEYLKGELHKVLPAINIAGSDSAMLDNAIEFMVMSGMDLPLAVMIAIPEPWANTKNMSQEKKDFYQYYATMMEPWDGPASILFCDGDCMGAVLDRNGLRPSRYYITDDDTLILSSEVGVLDIDPGKIVVKERLHPGKMLLVDTVQGKVIDEEELKERYASRQPYGEWLDSNLTELSSLKIPNQKVPSYTPEECKRLQKAFGYSYEEVKTSIMNMAKNGVEGTAAMGIDAPLAVLSDKHQNLFGYFKQLFAQVTNPPIDAIREEVVTSTTVYIGADGNLLEERAENCRMLKVENPILTSTDLLK
;
A
#
# COMPACT_ATOMS: atom_id res chain seq x y z
N ARG A 1 -21.02 -10.86 -11.74
CA ARG A 1 -21.60 -10.40 -10.45
C ARG A 1 -21.01 -9.07 -10.03
N HIS A 2 -19.67 -8.95 -9.95
CA HIS A 2 -19.01 -7.68 -9.65
C HIS A 2 -19.42 -6.52 -10.58
N VAL A 3 -19.42 -6.74 -11.91
CA VAL A 3 -19.86 -5.72 -12.89
C VAL A 3 -21.28 -5.23 -12.63
N ILE A 4 -22.22 -6.14 -12.31
CA ILE A 4 -23.61 -5.78 -12.00
C ILE A 4 -23.66 -4.88 -10.76
N ARG A 5 -22.93 -5.23 -9.70
CA ARG A 5 -22.84 -4.42 -8.48
C ARG A 5 -22.30 -3.03 -8.79
N ARG A 6 -21.21 -2.95 -9.55
CA ARG A 6 -20.56 -1.67 -9.93
C ARG A 6 -21.51 -0.78 -10.73
N VAL A 7 -22.20 -1.33 -11.73
CA VAL A 7 -23.20 -0.60 -12.51
C VAL A 7 -24.33 -0.07 -11.62
N PHE A 8 -24.79 -0.87 -10.65
CA PHE A 8 -25.82 -0.42 -9.70
C PHE A 8 -25.32 0.69 -8.78
N GLU A 9 -24.14 0.53 -8.17
CA GLU A 9 -23.53 1.54 -7.29
C GLU A 9 -23.23 2.86 -8.01
N GLN A 10 -23.00 2.81 -9.32
CA GLN A 10 -22.79 3.99 -10.16
C GLN A 10 -24.09 4.64 -10.66
N SER A 11 -25.25 4.03 -10.40
CA SER A 11 -26.53 4.54 -10.90
C SER A 11 -27.07 5.73 -10.09
N SER A 12 -26.62 5.89 -8.84
CA SER A 12 -27.01 6.99 -7.95
C SER A 12 -26.06 7.11 -6.77
N ASP A 13 -25.79 8.33 -6.31
CA ASP A 13 -24.85 8.61 -5.21
C ASP A 13 -25.29 7.96 -3.87
N ASP A 14 -26.59 7.76 -3.68
CA ASP A 14 -27.16 7.14 -2.47
C ASP A 14 -27.22 5.60 -2.51
N THR A 15 -26.61 4.95 -3.51
CA THR A 15 -26.64 3.49 -3.63
C THR A 15 -25.41 2.85 -3.01
N TYR A 16 -25.63 1.86 -2.14
CA TYR A 16 -24.57 1.12 -1.48
C TYR A 16 -24.90 -0.38 -1.41
N VAL A 17 -23.97 -1.23 -1.86
CA VAL A 17 -24.12 -2.68 -1.77
C VAL A 17 -23.04 -3.25 -0.87
N ALA A 18 -23.43 -3.67 0.35
CA ALA A 18 -22.51 -4.22 1.34
C ALA A 18 -21.77 -5.48 0.83
N SER A 19 -22.50 -6.39 0.18
CA SER A 19 -21.96 -7.60 -0.46
C SER A 19 -22.91 -8.08 -1.56
N LEU A 20 -22.38 -8.62 -2.66
CA LEU A 20 -23.16 -9.29 -3.72
C LEU A 20 -22.40 -10.51 -4.23
N SER A 21 -22.47 -11.61 -3.48
CA SER A 21 -21.76 -12.86 -3.74
C SER A 21 -22.65 -14.05 -3.35
N SER A 22 -22.35 -15.25 -3.88
CA SER A 22 -22.95 -16.50 -3.37
C SER A 22 -22.02 -17.22 -2.38
N ARG A 23 -20.88 -16.62 -2.04
CA ARG A 23 -19.87 -17.21 -1.17
C ARG A 23 -19.64 -16.39 0.09
N THR A 24 -19.92 -15.09 0.02
CA THR A 24 -19.69 -14.15 1.12
C THR A 24 -20.92 -13.25 1.29
N ILE A 25 -21.22 -12.93 2.54
CA ILE A 25 -22.27 -11.98 2.92
C ILE A 25 -21.77 -11.11 4.06
N ALA A 26 -22.04 -9.81 4.00
CA ALA A 26 -21.59 -8.83 4.97
C ALA A 26 -22.78 -8.24 5.75
N TYR A 27 -22.90 -8.60 7.03
CA TYR A 27 -23.80 -7.96 7.98
C TYR A 27 -23.06 -6.86 8.73
N LYS A 28 -23.43 -5.61 8.47
CA LYS A 28 -22.76 -4.45 9.06
C LYS A 28 -23.70 -3.27 9.26
N GLY A 29 -23.33 -2.39 10.19
CA GLY A 29 -24.12 -1.21 10.47
C GLY A 29 -23.57 -0.38 11.63
N MET A 30 -24.39 0.55 12.09
CA MET A 30 -24.04 1.55 13.10
C MET A 30 -24.69 1.20 14.44
N PHE A 31 -24.18 0.17 15.08
CA PHE A 31 -24.65 -0.31 16.38
C PHE A 31 -23.47 -0.73 17.24
N LEU A 32 -23.69 -0.86 18.54
CA LEU A 32 -22.66 -1.37 19.45
C LEU A 32 -22.37 -2.84 19.14
N VAL A 33 -21.15 -3.30 19.42
CA VAL A 33 -20.71 -4.68 19.11
C VAL A 33 -21.68 -5.73 19.66
N GLY A 34 -22.18 -5.54 20.89
CA GLY A 34 -23.15 -6.46 21.53
C GLY A 34 -24.55 -6.45 20.92
N GLN A 35 -24.87 -5.51 20.02
CA GLN A 35 -26.19 -5.38 19.39
C GLN A 35 -26.27 -6.03 18.01
N LEU A 36 -25.15 -6.47 17.42
CA LEU A 36 -25.09 -7.03 16.06
C LEU A 36 -26.12 -8.16 15.86
N ARG A 37 -26.11 -9.16 16.75
CA ARG A 37 -27.02 -10.31 16.66
C ARG A 37 -28.47 -9.95 16.94
N SER A 38 -28.73 -8.96 17.80
CA SER A 38 -30.08 -8.49 18.08
C SER A 38 -30.66 -7.63 16.97
N PHE A 39 -29.81 -6.98 16.16
CA PHE A 39 -30.23 -6.16 15.02
C PHE A 39 -30.51 -7.02 13.78
N PHE A 40 -29.69 -8.03 13.53
CA PHE A 40 -29.87 -9.00 12.44
C PHE A 40 -30.28 -10.36 13.01
N GLU A 41 -31.58 -10.61 13.07
CA GLU A 41 -32.14 -11.87 13.60
C GLU A 41 -31.63 -13.11 12.85
N ASP A 42 -31.29 -12.97 11.57
CA ASP A 42 -30.67 -14.01 10.75
C ASP A 42 -29.39 -14.60 11.39
N LEU A 43 -28.63 -13.78 12.13
CA LEU A 43 -27.39 -14.21 12.82
C LEU A 43 -27.65 -15.02 14.10
N GLN A 44 -28.91 -15.16 14.51
CA GLN A 44 -29.34 -16.01 15.62
C GLN A 44 -29.97 -17.32 15.12
N ASP A 45 -30.21 -17.44 13.81
CA ASP A 45 -30.77 -18.64 13.22
C ASP A 45 -29.75 -19.79 13.29
N ALA A 46 -30.22 -21.00 13.58
CA ALA A 46 -29.39 -22.19 13.65
C ALA A 46 -28.89 -22.63 12.26
N ASP A 47 -29.61 -22.28 11.19
CA ASP A 47 -29.21 -22.54 9.81
C ASP A 47 -28.12 -21.57 9.32
N TYR A 48 -27.79 -20.53 10.10
CA TYR A 48 -26.69 -19.61 9.78
C TYR A 48 -25.34 -20.23 10.16
N GLU A 49 -24.85 -21.11 9.29
CA GLU A 49 -23.55 -21.77 9.41
C GLU A 49 -22.51 -21.15 8.48
N SER A 50 -21.25 -21.10 8.91
CA SER A 50 -20.14 -20.64 8.07
C SER A 50 -18.82 -21.27 8.48
N ALA A 51 -17.99 -21.61 7.49
CA ALA A 51 -16.61 -22.04 7.69
C ALA A 51 -15.66 -20.87 8.02
N ILE A 52 -16.01 -19.65 7.60
CA ILE A 52 -15.19 -18.45 7.80
C ILE A 52 -16.04 -17.33 8.41
N ALA A 53 -15.54 -16.70 9.46
CA ALA A 53 -16.16 -15.52 10.06
C ALA A 53 -15.12 -14.41 10.26
N LEU A 54 -15.41 -13.23 9.72
CA LEU A 54 -14.62 -12.01 9.92
C LEU A 54 -15.47 -10.98 10.66
N VAL A 55 -14.96 -10.45 11.76
CA VAL A 55 -15.64 -9.45 12.58
C VAL A 55 -14.75 -8.23 12.76
N HIS A 56 -15.36 -7.04 12.71
CA HIS A 56 -14.63 -5.80 12.90
C HIS A 56 -15.44 -4.79 13.72
N SER A 57 -14.77 -4.13 14.65
CA SER A 57 -15.27 -2.96 15.35
C SER A 57 -14.41 -1.76 14.97
N ARG A 58 -15.04 -0.69 14.46
CA ARG A 58 -14.34 0.49 13.97
C ARG A 58 -14.39 1.62 15.00
N PHE A 59 -13.23 2.23 15.25
CA PHE A 59 -13.15 3.53 15.91
C PHE A 59 -13.09 4.63 14.86
N SER A 60 -13.83 5.72 15.05
CA SER A 60 -13.94 6.83 14.10
C SER A 60 -13.56 8.14 14.79
N THR A 61 -12.83 9.01 14.09
CA THR A 61 -12.58 10.39 14.54
C THR A 61 -13.78 11.32 14.31
N ASN A 62 -14.82 10.84 13.63
CA ASN A 62 -16.02 11.60 13.32
C ASN A 62 -17.20 11.19 14.21
N THR A 63 -18.00 12.17 14.62
CA THR A 63 -19.26 11.96 15.37
C THR A 63 -20.46 11.65 14.47
N ASN A 64 -20.40 12.01 13.18
CA ASN A 64 -21.44 11.69 12.21
C ASN A 64 -21.26 10.24 11.73
N PRO A 65 -22.23 9.35 12.04
CA PRO A 65 -22.08 7.95 11.71
C PRO A 65 -22.44 7.73 10.23
N SER A 66 -21.77 6.79 9.57
CA SER A 66 -22.00 6.42 8.17
C SER A 66 -22.03 4.90 8.04
N TRP A 67 -23.14 4.35 7.53
CA TRP A 67 -23.39 2.91 7.42
C TRP A 67 -22.43 2.24 6.43
N GLU A 68 -22.22 2.87 5.28
CA GLU A 68 -21.34 2.40 4.20
C GLU A 68 -19.88 2.26 4.65
N ARG A 69 -19.44 3.08 5.61
CA ARG A 69 -18.06 3.09 6.15
C ARG A 69 -17.84 2.06 7.26
N ALA A 70 -18.87 1.33 7.68
CA ALA A 70 -18.70 0.19 8.56
C ALA A 70 -17.95 -0.93 7.83
N HIS A 71 -17.17 -1.71 8.57
CA HIS A 71 -16.57 -2.95 8.07
C HIS A 71 -17.47 -4.15 8.38
N PRO A 72 -17.26 -5.31 7.75
CA PRO A 72 -16.26 -5.60 6.70
C PRO A 72 -16.52 -4.86 5.38
N ASN A 73 -15.47 -4.67 4.58
CA ASN A 73 -15.62 -4.38 3.15
C ASN A 73 -15.81 -5.71 2.41
N ARG A 74 -15.74 -5.73 1.06
CA ARG A 74 -16.19 -6.90 0.30
C ARG A 74 -15.18 -8.04 0.36
N PHE A 75 -13.89 -7.70 0.31
CA PHE A 75 -12.81 -8.64 0.47
C PHE A 75 -12.07 -8.46 1.79
N ILE A 76 -11.99 -7.23 2.31
CA ILE A 76 -11.09 -6.94 3.44
C ILE A 76 -11.76 -6.42 4.72
N VAL A 77 -11.13 -6.75 5.83
CA VAL A 77 -11.22 -6.05 7.12
C VAL A 77 -9.88 -5.39 7.37
N HIS A 78 -9.90 -4.12 7.76
CA HIS A 78 -8.67 -3.35 7.97
C HIS A 78 -8.69 -2.70 9.35
N ASN A 79 -7.72 -3.06 10.18
CA ASN A 79 -7.41 -2.37 11.42
C ASN A 79 -6.15 -1.53 11.22
N GLY A 80 -6.29 -0.22 11.08
CA GLY A 80 -5.16 0.61 10.66
C GLY A 80 -5.56 1.91 9.99
N GLU A 81 -4.59 2.53 9.33
CA GLU A 81 -4.74 3.72 8.51
C GLU A 81 -3.73 3.68 7.35
N ILE A 82 -4.18 3.91 6.12
CA ILE A 82 -3.30 3.99 4.95
C ILE A 82 -2.83 5.44 4.78
N ASN A 83 -1.55 5.71 5.04
CA ASN A 83 -1.00 7.07 5.02
C ASN A 83 -0.55 7.53 3.62
N THR A 84 -0.40 6.61 2.65
CA THR A 84 -0.09 6.91 1.25
C THR A 84 -1.33 7.09 0.36
N ILE A 85 -2.53 7.10 0.96
CA ILE A 85 -3.80 6.90 0.26
C ILE A 85 -4.05 7.83 -0.94
N ARG A 86 -3.68 9.12 -0.84
CA ARG A 86 -3.88 10.08 -1.93
C ARG A 86 -3.04 9.71 -3.16
N GLY A 87 -1.77 9.37 -2.94
CA GLY A 87 -0.87 8.94 -4.00
C GLY A 87 -1.37 7.66 -4.66
N ASN A 88 -1.81 6.69 -3.85
CA ASN A 88 -2.32 5.41 -4.35
C ASN A 88 -3.59 5.58 -5.19
N ALA A 89 -4.53 6.43 -4.73
CA ALA A 89 -5.76 6.69 -5.47
C ALA A 89 -5.49 7.38 -6.81
N ASP A 90 -4.60 8.39 -6.82
CA ASP A 90 -4.21 9.10 -8.04
C ASP A 90 -3.49 8.16 -9.03
N LYS A 91 -2.61 7.30 -8.51
CA LYS A 91 -1.89 6.32 -9.31
C LYS A 91 -2.79 5.22 -9.86
N MET A 92 -3.73 4.70 -9.08
CA MET A 92 -4.75 3.78 -9.59
C MET A 92 -5.59 4.43 -10.69
N ARG A 93 -5.98 5.69 -10.53
CA ARG A 93 -6.72 6.43 -11.55
C ARG A 93 -5.91 6.61 -12.84
N ALA A 94 -4.61 6.89 -12.73
CA ALA A 94 -3.74 6.96 -13.91
C ALA A 94 -3.66 5.62 -14.64
N ARG A 95 -3.66 4.50 -13.91
CA ARG A 95 -3.62 3.15 -14.49
C ARG A 95 -4.87 2.75 -15.26
N GLU A 96 -6.01 3.40 -15.00
CA GLU A 96 -7.28 3.09 -15.68
C GLU A 96 -7.19 3.26 -17.21
N GLU A 97 -6.23 4.05 -17.71
CA GLU A 97 -6.04 4.32 -19.14
C GLU A 97 -5.34 3.16 -19.89
N ASN A 98 -4.44 2.45 -19.21
CA ASN A 98 -3.53 1.44 -19.79
C ASN A 98 -3.75 0.02 -19.25
N MET A 99 -4.74 -0.19 -18.38
CA MET A 99 -5.15 -1.50 -17.91
C MET A 99 -6.08 -2.22 -18.90
N GLU A 100 -5.74 -3.46 -19.23
CA GLU A 100 -6.61 -4.37 -19.97
C GLU A 100 -6.63 -5.74 -19.28
N SER A 101 -7.74 -6.45 -19.36
CA SER A 101 -7.85 -7.83 -18.89
C SER A 101 -8.85 -8.59 -19.74
N GLU A 102 -8.49 -9.81 -20.14
CA GLU A 102 -9.39 -10.70 -20.87
C GLU A 102 -10.67 -11.03 -20.08
N TYR A 103 -10.65 -10.98 -18.75
CA TYR A 103 -11.83 -11.23 -17.90
C TYR A 103 -12.88 -10.11 -17.94
N LEU A 104 -12.45 -8.89 -18.29
CA LEU A 104 -13.30 -7.69 -18.38
C LEU A 104 -13.31 -7.11 -19.81
N LYS A 105 -13.01 -7.94 -20.81
CA LYS A 105 -12.92 -7.53 -22.21
C LYS A 105 -14.21 -6.86 -22.69
N GLY A 106 -14.10 -5.60 -23.10
CA GLY A 106 -15.24 -4.79 -23.54
C GLY A 106 -16.17 -4.30 -22.42
N GLU A 107 -15.94 -4.69 -21.16
CA GLU A 107 -16.75 -4.30 -20.00
C GLU A 107 -15.98 -3.48 -18.96
N LEU A 108 -14.67 -3.31 -19.11
CA LEU A 108 -13.83 -2.56 -18.16
C LEU A 108 -14.39 -1.16 -17.84
N HIS A 109 -14.88 -0.45 -18.85
CA HIS A 109 -15.50 0.87 -18.69
C HIS A 109 -16.70 0.90 -17.71
N LYS A 110 -17.36 -0.25 -17.47
CA LYS A 110 -18.49 -0.38 -16.53
C LYS A 110 -18.05 -0.46 -15.07
N VAL A 111 -16.76 -0.69 -14.82
CA VAL A 111 -16.23 -0.84 -13.46
C VAL A 111 -15.37 0.37 -13.05
N LEU A 112 -15.01 1.23 -14.01
CA LEU A 112 -14.29 2.49 -13.79
C LEU A 112 -15.23 3.59 -13.28
N PRO A 113 -14.76 4.54 -12.44
CA PRO A 113 -13.43 4.59 -11.84
C PRO A 113 -13.25 3.48 -10.80
N ALA A 114 -12.14 2.75 -10.82
CA ALA A 114 -11.92 1.60 -9.94
C ALA A 114 -12.03 2.01 -8.46
N ILE A 115 -11.45 3.15 -8.10
CA ILE A 115 -11.43 3.68 -6.73
C ILE A 115 -12.54 4.72 -6.54
N ASN A 116 -13.38 4.53 -5.52
CA ASN A 116 -14.27 5.59 -5.05
C ASN A 116 -13.56 6.50 -4.03
N ILE A 117 -13.18 7.71 -4.47
CA ILE A 117 -12.45 8.69 -3.65
C ILE A 117 -13.27 9.28 -2.49
N ALA A 118 -14.60 9.07 -2.44
CA ALA A 118 -15.44 9.51 -1.33
C ALA A 118 -15.44 8.52 -0.14
N GLY A 119 -14.94 7.30 -0.36
CA GLY A 119 -14.85 6.24 0.63
C GLY A 119 -13.81 6.49 1.73
N SER A 120 -13.73 5.58 2.70
CA SER A 120 -12.58 5.53 3.61
C SER A 120 -11.34 5.00 2.88
N ASP A 121 -10.16 5.23 3.47
CA ASP A 121 -8.91 4.62 3.06
C ASP A 121 -9.01 3.09 2.90
N SER A 122 -9.62 2.40 3.88
CA SER A 122 -9.86 0.96 3.78
C SER A 122 -10.78 0.57 2.63
N ALA A 123 -11.78 1.40 2.29
CA ALA A 123 -12.70 1.13 1.19
C ALA A 123 -12.01 1.32 -0.16
N MET A 124 -11.12 2.31 -0.28
CA MET A 124 -10.30 2.51 -1.46
C MET A 124 -9.32 1.34 -1.67
N LEU A 125 -8.70 0.83 -0.61
CA LEU A 125 -7.86 -0.37 -0.69
C LEU A 125 -8.67 -1.60 -1.11
N ASP A 126 -9.86 -1.81 -0.53
CA ASP A 126 -10.79 -2.88 -0.94
C ASP A 126 -11.17 -2.76 -2.43
N ASN A 127 -11.40 -1.54 -2.92
CA ASN A 127 -11.70 -1.28 -4.33
C ASN A 127 -10.53 -1.64 -5.25
N ALA A 128 -9.29 -1.30 -4.86
CA ALA A 128 -8.09 -1.67 -5.63
C ALA A 128 -7.93 -3.20 -5.71
N ILE A 129 -8.04 -3.88 -4.56
CA ILE A 129 -7.94 -5.33 -4.47
C ILE A 129 -9.05 -6.01 -5.26
N GLU A 130 -10.30 -5.55 -5.09
CA GLU A 130 -11.43 -6.07 -5.84
C GLU A 130 -11.24 -5.89 -7.35
N PHE A 131 -10.76 -4.74 -7.80
CA PHE A 131 -10.51 -4.48 -9.21
C PHE A 131 -9.48 -5.45 -9.80
N MET A 132 -8.41 -5.76 -9.07
CA MET A 132 -7.42 -6.76 -9.48
C MET A 132 -8.03 -8.18 -9.51
N VAL A 133 -8.79 -8.56 -8.48
CA VAL A 133 -9.43 -9.88 -8.40
C VAL A 133 -10.49 -10.08 -9.49
N MET A 134 -11.30 -9.06 -9.76
CA MET A 134 -12.28 -9.04 -10.86
C MET A 134 -11.63 -9.24 -12.23
N SER A 135 -10.36 -8.85 -12.35
CA SER A 135 -9.57 -8.96 -13.57
C SER A 135 -8.84 -10.29 -13.69
N GLY A 136 -9.09 -11.24 -12.78
CA GLY A 136 -8.54 -12.59 -12.80
C GLY A 136 -7.30 -12.80 -11.92
N MET A 137 -6.92 -11.82 -11.10
CA MET A 137 -5.80 -11.97 -10.17
C MET A 137 -6.23 -12.74 -8.91
N ASP A 138 -5.38 -13.66 -8.45
CA ASP A 138 -5.62 -14.37 -7.20
C ASP A 138 -5.62 -13.38 -6.02
N LEU A 139 -6.55 -13.52 -5.06
CA LEU A 139 -6.67 -12.60 -3.92
C LEU A 139 -5.37 -12.50 -3.09
N PRO A 140 -4.66 -13.61 -2.76
CA PRO A 140 -3.38 -13.50 -2.06
C PRO A 140 -2.33 -12.71 -2.84
N LEU A 141 -2.28 -12.87 -4.17
CA LEU A 141 -1.36 -12.10 -5.02
C LEU A 141 -1.70 -10.61 -5.01
N ALA A 142 -2.98 -10.27 -5.18
CA ALA A 142 -3.46 -8.88 -5.11
C ALA A 142 -3.07 -8.19 -3.79
N VAL A 143 -3.17 -8.92 -2.67
CA VAL A 143 -2.75 -8.43 -1.36
C VAL A 143 -1.22 -8.31 -1.25
N MET A 144 -0.46 -9.31 -1.72
CA MET A 144 1.01 -9.30 -1.69
C MET A 144 1.61 -8.13 -2.48
N ILE A 145 1.01 -7.74 -3.60
CA ILE A 145 1.52 -6.64 -4.43
C ILE A 145 1.05 -5.26 -3.94
N ALA A 146 -0.15 -5.18 -3.33
CA ALA A 146 -0.62 -3.94 -2.73
C ALA A 146 0.10 -3.63 -1.41
N ILE A 147 0.40 -4.65 -0.60
CA ILE A 147 1.06 -4.55 0.70
C ILE A 147 2.29 -5.48 0.70
N PRO A 148 3.35 -5.14 -0.06
CA PRO A 148 4.51 -5.99 -0.16
C PRO A 148 5.33 -5.98 1.13
N GLU A 149 5.93 -7.12 1.44
CA GLU A 149 6.92 -7.22 2.52
C GLU A 149 8.17 -6.37 2.20
N PRO A 150 8.96 -5.98 3.20
CA PRO A 150 10.27 -5.37 2.94
C PRO A 150 11.16 -6.33 2.15
N TRP A 151 11.46 -6.00 0.89
CA TRP A 151 12.21 -6.87 -0.01
C TRP A 151 13.56 -6.30 -0.45
N ALA A 152 13.63 -4.98 -0.72
CA ALA A 152 14.80 -4.34 -1.33
C ALA A 152 16.08 -4.48 -0.47
N ASN A 153 15.97 -4.18 0.82
CA ASN A 153 17.10 -4.19 1.76
C ASN A 153 17.18 -5.46 2.62
N THR A 154 16.33 -6.46 2.34
CA THR A 154 16.28 -7.70 3.10
C THR A 154 17.37 -8.67 2.62
N LYS A 155 18.31 -8.99 3.53
CA LYS A 155 19.45 -9.86 3.21
C LYS A 155 19.07 -11.34 3.07
N ASN A 156 18.13 -11.81 3.88
CA ASN A 156 17.71 -13.21 3.93
C ASN A 156 16.46 -13.46 3.08
N MET A 157 16.51 -13.10 1.80
CA MET A 157 15.41 -13.33 0.84
C MET A 157 16.00 -13.91 -0.44
N SER A 158 15.35 -14.92 -1.02
CA SER A 158 15.75 -15.52 -2.30
C SER A 158 15.71 -14.49 -3.42
N GLN A 159 16.54 -14.71 -4.45
CA GLN A 159 16.58 -13.80 -5.59
C GLN A 159 15.26 -13.84 -6.38
N GLU A 160 14.66 -15.02 -6.58
CA GLU A 160 13.37 -15.13 -7.28
C GLU A 160 12.27 -14.29 -6.60
N LYS A 161 12.24 -14.28 -5.26
CA LYS A 161 11.28 -13.49 -4.49
C LYS A 161 11.56 -11.99 -4.58
N LYS A 162 12.84 -11.58 -4.61
CA LYS A 162 13.22 -10.18 -4.87
C LYS A 162 12.81 -9.74 -6.26
N ASP A 163 13.06 -10.57 -7.27
CA ASP A 163 12.73 -10.29 -8.66
C ASP A 163 11.21 -10.17 -8.85
N PHE A 164 10.44 -11.07 -8.21
CA PHE A 164 8.98 -10.98 -8.16
C PHE A 164 8.51 -9.63 -7.60
N TYR A 165 8.98 -9.23 -6.41
CA TYR A 165 8.56 -7.96 -5.83
C TYR A 165 9.07 -6.75 -6.62
N GLN A 166 10.27 -6.83 -7.18
CA GLN A 166 10.83 -5.76 -8.02
C GLN A 166 10.03 -5.57 -9.30
N TYR A 167 9.60 -6.66 -9.94
CA TYR A 167 8.72 -6.62 -11.11
C TYR A 167 7.42 -5.88 -10.78
N TYR A 168 6.71 -6.26 -9.72
CA TYR A 168 5.47 -5.58 -9.34
C TYR A 168 5.69 -4.15 -8.83
N ALA A 169 6.82 -3.84 -8.20
CA ALA A 169 7.16 -2.49 -7.76
C ALA A 169 7.34 -1.49 -8.91
N THR A 170 7.57 -1.96 -10.15
CA THR A 170 7.56 -1.09 -11.34
C THR A 170 6.15 -0.61 -11.69
N MET A 171 5.11 -1.35 -11.28
CA MET A 171 3.73 -1.10 -11.66
C MET A 171 2.83 -0.70 -10.51
N MET A 172 3.12 -1.08 -9.27
CA MET A 172 2.28 -0.83 -8.09
C MET A 172 3.11 -0.21 -6.96
N GLU A 173 2.70 0.97 -6.50
CA GLU A 173 3.22 1.52 -5.25
C GLU A 173 2.60 0.82 -4.02
N PRO A 174 3.37 0.65 -2.93
CA PRO A 174 2.84 0.11 -1.68
C PRO A 174 1.71 0.98 -1.09
N TRP A 175 0.63 0.33 -0.70
CA TRP A 175 -0.42 0.90 0.13
C TRP A 175 0.01 0.86 1.59
N ASP A 176 0.77 1.88 1.99
CA ASP A 176 1.52 1.90 3.24
C ASP A 176 0.78 2.62 4.37
N GLY A 177 1.22 2.32 5.59
CA GLY A 177 0.62 2.78 6.84
C GLY A 177 0.38 1.61 7.80
N PRO A 178 0.11 1.86 9.10
CA PRO A 178 -0.19 0.81 10.05
C PRO A 178 -1.39 0.00 9.56
N ALA A 179 -1.22 -1.30 9.37
CA ALA A 179 -2.29 -2.14 8.85
C ALA A 179 -2.20 -3.56 9.41
N SER A 180 -3.31 -4.04 9.95
CA SER A 180 -3.61 -5.45 10.11
C SER A 180 -4.83 -5.75 9.25
N ILE A 181 -4.61 -6.51 8.17
CA ILE A 181 -5.62 -6.75 7.15
C ILE A 181 -5.96 -8.23 7.13
N LEU A 182 -7.26 -8.51 7.30
CA LEU A 182 -7.84 -9.82 7.04
C LEU A 182 -8.56 -9.75 5.70
N PHE A 183 -8.41 -10.77 4.89
CA PHE A 183 -9.03 -10.85 3.58
C PHE A 183 -9.67 -12.21 3.35
N CYS A 184 -10.73 -12.25 2.56
CA CYS A 184 -11.45 -13.47 2.24
C CYS A 184 -12.19 -13.38 0.89
N ASP A 185 -12.14 -14.46 0.11
CA ASP A 185 -12.93 -14.63 -1.14
C ASP A 185 -14.07 -15.67 -1.01
N GLY A 186 -14.23 -16.22 0.19
CA GLY A 186 -15.20 -17.26 0.54
C GLY A 186 -14.67 -18.69 0.54
N ASP A 187 -13.55 -18.97 -0.13
CA ASP A 187 -12.85 -20.27 -0.01
C ASP A 187 -11.56 -20.13 0.79
N CYS A 188 -10.85 -19.02 0.60
CA CYS A 188 -9.62 -18.72 1.31
C CYS A 188 -9.85 -17.56 2.28
N MET A 189 -9.22 -17.66 3.46
CA MET A 189 -9.07 -16.57 4.42
C MET A 189 -7.59 -16.32 4.63
N GLY A 190 -7.18 -15.07 4.65
CA GLY A 190 -5.80 -14.73 4.97
C GLY A 190 -5.67 -13.48 5.82
N ALA A 191 -4.46 -13.30 6.33
CA ALA A 191 -4.08 -12.17 7.16
C ALA A 191 -2.68 -11.67 6.77
N VAL A 192 -2.51 -10.36 6.68
CA VAL A 192 -1.24 -9.70 6.45
C VAL A 192 -1.08 -8.51 7.38
N LEU A 193 0.15 -8.23 7.79
CA LEU A 193 0.52 -6.98 8.45
C LEU A 193 1.19 -6.04 7.46
N ASP A 194 1.15 -4.74 7.76
CA ASP A 194 2.02 -3.78 7.12
C ASP A 194 3.50 -4.17 7.27
N ARG A 195 4.33 -3.58 6.41
CA ARG A 195 5.77 -3.85 6.33
C ARG A 195 6.53 -3.68 7.65
N ASN A 196 6.01 -2.86 8.56
CA ASN A 196 6.61 -2.56 9.86
C ASN A 196 5.95 -3.35 11.00
N GLY A 197 4.80 -3.99 10.74
CA GLY A 197 3.98 -4.69 11.74
C GLY A 197 3.52 -3.77 12.87
N LEU A 198 2.99 -2.60 12.52
CA LEU A 198 2.59 -1.56 13.48
C LEU A 198 1.27 -1.89 14.20
N ARG A 199 0.59 -2.97 13.80
CA ARG A 199 -0.65 -3.45 14.41
C ARG A 199 -0.51 -4.87 14.96
N PRO A 200 -1.09 -5.16 16.14
CA PRO A 200 -1.06 -6.50 16.70
C PRO A 200 -2.02 -7.41 15.94
N SER A 201 -1.57 -8.64 15.68
CA SER A 201 -2.40 -9.72 15.16
C SER A 201 -1.88 -11.04 15.70
N ARG A 202 -2.74 -11.79 16.39
CA ARG A 202 -2.39 -13.04 17.09
C ARG A 202 -3.39 -14.12 16.73
N TYR A 203 -2.91 -15.34 16.61
CA TYR A 203 -3.78 -16.46 16.27
C TYR A 203 -3.52 -17.70 17.12
N TYR A 204 -4.58 -18.49 17.27
CA TYR A 204 -4.59 -19.80 17.88
C TYR A 204 -5.04 -20.82 16.86
N ILE A 205 -4.48 -22.02 16.93
CA ILE A 205 -5.02 -23.20 16.25
C ILE A 205 -5.35 -24.21 17.34
N THR A 206 -6.60 -24.66 17.37
CA THR A 206 -7.09 -25.67 18.31
C THR A 206 -6.96 -27.08 17.74
N ASP A 207 -7.15 -28.09 18.59
CA ASP A 207 -7.09 -29.51 18.24
C ASP A 207 -8.26 -30.00 17.37
N ASP A 208 -9.28 -29.17 17.20
CA ASP A 208 -10.39 -29.35 16.26
C ASP A 208 -10.22 -28.57 14.94
N ASP A 209 -8.98 -28.20 14.61
CA ASP A 209 -8.57 -27.48 13.39
C ASP A 209 -9.21 -26.08 13.22
N THR A 210 -9.72 -25.47 14.30
CA THR A 210 -10.24 -24.10 14.26
C THR A 210 -9.09 -23.09 14.37
N LEU A 211 -8.96 -22.21 13.38
CA LEU A 211 -8.06 -21.05 13.44
C LEU A 211 -8.81 -19.82 13.95
N ILE A 212 -8.31 -19.24 15.05
CA ILE A 212 -8.89 -18.05 15.67
C ILE A 212 -7.85 -16.94 15.66
N LEU A 213 -8.10 -15.88 14.89
CA LEU A 213 -7.23 -14.71 14.81
C LEU A 213 -7.90 -13.48 15.43
N SER A 214 -7.16 -12.74 16.25
CA SER A 214 -7.63 -11.51 16.88
C SER A 214 -6.50 -10.48 17.06
N SER A 215 -6.87 -9.20 17.20
CA SER A 215 -5.94 -8.13 17.58
C SER A 215 -5.41 -8.30 19.01
N GLU A 216 -6.13 -9.03 19.87
CA GLU A 216 -5.82 -9.21 21.29
C GLU A 216 -5.88 -10.68 21.71
N VAL A 217 -5.28 -10.99 22.86
CA VAL A 217 -5.37 -12.33 23.48
C VAL A 217 -6.58 -12.41 24.40
N GLY A 218 -7.22 -13.57 24.48
CA GLY A 218 -8.34 -13.80 25.42
C GLY A 218 -9.68 -13.19 24.98
N VAL A 219 -9.87 -12.95 23.67
CA VAL A 219 -11.15 -12.46 23.13
C VAL A 219 -12.25 -13.53 23.17
N LEU A 220 -11.86 -14.81 23.11
CA LEU A 220 -12.75 -15.95 23.26
C LEU A 220 -12.29 -16.80 24.45
N ASP A 221 -13.26 -17.36 25.18
CA ASP A 221 -13.02 -18.30 26.27
C ASP A 221 -12.75 -19.69 25.69
N ILE A 222 -11.47 -20.01 25.49
CA ILE A 222 -10.98 -21.26 24.89
C ILE A 222 -10.20 -22.00 25.97
N ASP A 223 -10.52 -23.28 26.16
CA ASP A 223 -9.75 -24.16 27.05
C ASP A 223 -8.28 -24.24 26.59
N PRO A 224 -7.30 -23.83 27.42
CA PRO A 224 -5.89 -23.90 27.08
C PRO A 224 -5.41 -25.30 26.68
N GLY A 225 -6.06 -26.36 27.16
CA GLY A 225 -5.73 -27.75 26.80
C GLY A 225 -5.99 -28.10 25.34
N LYS A 226 -6.87 -27.34 24.66
CA LYS A 226 -7.19 -27.53 23.23
C LYS A 226 -6.26 -26.78 22.30
N ILE A 227 -5.44 -25.86 22.80
CA ILE A 227 -4.62 -24.98 21.95
C ILE A 227 -3.37 -25.74 21.51
N VAL A 228 -3.28 -26.05 20.22
CA VAL A 228 -2.13 -26.71 19.59
C VAL A 228 -1.06 -25.69 19.21
N VAL A 229 -1.48 -24.56 18.63
CA VAL A 229 -0.58 -23.47 18.22
C VAL A 229 -1.06 -22.15 18.82
N LYS A 230 -0.11 -21.35 19.31
CA LYS A 230 -0.34 -19.99 19.78
C LYS A 230 0.79 -19.12 19.26
N GLU A 231 0.47 -18.23 18.32
CA GLU A 231 1.49 -17.42 17.67
C GLU A 231 0.97 -16.03 17.26
N ARG A 232 1.85 -15.16 16.75
CA ARG A 232 1.50 -13.86 16.20
C ARG A 232 1.86 -13.77 14.72
N LEU A 233 1.17 -12.89 14.01
CA LEU A 233 1.58 -12.51 12.68
C LEU A 233 2.80 -11.59 12.78
N HIS A 234 3.79 -11.82 11.92
CA HIS A 234 5.03 -11.04 11.89
C HIS A 234 5.05 -10.12 10.66
N PRO A 235 5.74 -8.96 10.73
CA PRO A 235 5.88 -8.06 9.58
C PRO A 235 6.36 -8.82 8.34
N GLY A 236 5.71 -8.56 7.20
CA GLY A 236 6.03 -9.20 5.94
C GLY A 236 5.55 -10.65 5.79
N LYS A 237 5.02 -11.31 6.84
CA LYS A 237 4.43 -12.66 6.70
C LYS A 237 2.95 -12.58 6.34
N MET A 238 2.51 -13.54 5.54
CA MET A 238 1.10 -13.75 5.20
C MET A 238 0.65 -15.08 5.79
N LEU A 239 -0.43 -15.06 6.56
CA LEU A 239 -1.16 -16.26 6.96
C LEU A 239 -2.23 -16.51 5.89
N LEU A 240 -2.32 -17.72 5.38
CA LEU A 240 -3.37 -18.10 4.43
C LEU A 240 -3.95 -19.46 4.81
N VAL A 241 -5.27 -19.54 4.86
CA VAL A 241 -6.05 -20.74 5.15
C VAL A 241 -6.93 -21.00 3.94
N ASP A 242 -6.77 -22.18 3.35
CA ASP A 242 -7.64 -22.66 2.27
C ASP A 242 -8.65 -23.65 2.87
N THR A 243 -9.91 -23.24 2.94
CA THR A 243 -10.99 -24.06 3.52
C THR A 243 -11.46 -25.16 2.58
N VAL A 244 -11.17 -25.07 1.28
CA VAL A 244 -11.49 -26.10 0.29
C VAL A 244 -10.47 -27.24 0.40
N GLN A 245 -9.19 -26.90 0.58
CA GLN A 245 -8.14 -27.89 0.82
C GLN A 245 -8.05 -28.33 2.29
N GLY A 246 -8.66 -27.58 3.21
CA GLY A 246 -8.64 -27.86 4.64
C GLY A 246 -7.25 -27.72 5.27
N LYS A 247 -6.42 -26.79 4.77
CA LYS A 247 -5.06 -26.59 5.29
C LYS A 247 -4.68 -25.12 5.45
N VAL A 248 -3.86 -24.86 6.47
CA VAL A 248 -3.09 -23.63 6.57
C VAL A 248 -1.92 -23.76 5.58
N ILE A 249 -1.82 -22.82 4.66
CA ILE A 249 -0.77 -22.78 3.64
C ILE A 249 0.52 -22.27 4.29
N ASP A 250 1.62 -22.98 4.07
CA ASP A 250 2.92 -22.52 4.50
C ASP A 250 3.32 -21.23 3.76
N GLU A 251 3.92 -20.28 4.48
CA GLU A 251 4.20 -18.96 3.94
C GLU A 251 5.31 -18.99 2.88
N GLU A 252 6.34 -19.83 3.07
CA GLU A 252 7.41 -19.97 2.08
C GLU A 252 6.86 -20.69 0.84
N GLU A 253 6.06 -21.75 1.01
CA GLU A 253 5.36 -22.43 -0.09
C GLU A 253 4.50 -21.44 -0.91
N LEU A 254 3.71 -20.60 -0.22
CA LEU A 254 2.82 -19.63 -0.84
C LEU A 254 3.59 -18.63 -1.70
N LYS A 255 4.65 -18.04 -1.14
CA LYS A 255 5.39 -16.98 -1.83
C LYS A 255 6.29 -17.52 -2.91
N GLU A 256 6.90 -18.68 -2.69
CA GLU A 256 7.71 -19.38 -3.70
C GLU A 256 6.85 -19.73 -4.91
N ARG A 257 5.60 -20.16 -4.70
CA ARG A 257 4.65 -20.42 -5.81
C ARG A 257 4.41 -19.19 -6.68
N TYR A 258 4.27 -18.00 -6.09
CA TYR A 258 4.08 -16.77 -6.88
C TYR A 258 5.39 -16.27 -7.48
N ALA A 259 6.50 -16.36 -6.75
CA ALA A 259 7.81 -15.93 -7.21
C ALA A 259 8.34 -16.76 -8.39
N SER A 260 8.01 -18.05 -8.43
CA SER A 260 8.39 -18.97 -9.51
C SER A 260 7.36 -19.09 -10.64
N ARG A 261 6.23 -18.35 -10.56
CA ARG A 261 5.14 -18.42 -11.55
C ARG A 261 5.57 -17.96 -12.94
N GLN A 262 6.46 -16.97 -13.00
CA GLN A 262 6.99 -16.40 -14.24
C GLN A 262 8.50 -16.17 -14.11
N PRO A 263 9.24 -16.07 -15.23
CA PRO A 263 10.68 -15.80 -15.20
C PRO A 263 10.95 -14.30 -14.94
N TYR A 264 10.54 -13.78 -13.78
CA TYR A 264 10.65 -12.36 -13.44
C TYR A 264 12.09 -11.85 -13.51
N GLY A 265 13.06 -12.65 -13.06
CA GLY A 265 14.48 -12.30 -13.15
C GLY A 265 14.92 -12.07 -14.61
N GLU A 266 14.55 -12.98 -15.52
CA GLU A 266 14.88 -12.83 -16.95
C GLU A 266 14.22 -11.59 -17.58
N TRP A 267 12.98 -11.31 -17.17
CA TRP A 267 12.27 -10.12 -17.64
C TRP A 267 12.93 -8.83 -17.14
N LEU A 268 13.31 -8.78 -15.86
CA LEU A 268 14.02 -7.64 -15.28
C LEU A 268 15.40 -7.46 -15.93
N ASP A 269 16.19 -8.52 -16.07
CA ASP A 269 17.51 -8.45 -16.69
C ASP A 269 17.45 -7.91 -18.13
N SER A 270 16.37 -8.24 -18.86
CA SER A 270 16.21 -7.84 -20.25
C SER A 270 15.62 -6.46 -20.44
N ASN A 271 14.80 -5.97 -19.50
CA ASN A 271 13.98 -4.77 -19.70
C ASN A 271 14.24 -3.65 -18.70
N LEU A 272 14.78 -3.96 -17.51
CA LEU A 272 15.08 -2.96 -16.49
C LEU A 272 16.52 -2.45 -16.63
N THR A 273 16.66 -1.18 -16.98
CA THR A 273 17.98 -0.54 -17.07
C THR A 273 18.29 0.20 -15.78
N GLU A 274 19.44 -0.06 -15.15
CA GLU A 274 19.87 0.73 -13.99
C GLU A 274 20.68 1.95 -14.42
N LEU A 275 20.35 3.13 -13.89
CA LEU A 275 21.09 4.37 -14.20
C LEU A 275 22.58 4.27 -13.82
N SER A 276 22.92 3.49 -12.80
CA SER A 276 24.31 3.20 -12.40
C SER A 276 25.11 2.47 -13.48
N SER A 277 24.43 1.64 -14.30
CA SER A 277 25.04 0.84 -15.36
C SER A 277 25.31 1.63 -16.65
N LEU A 278 24.64 2.78 -16.82
CA LEU A 278 24.79 3.62 -18.00
C LEU A 278 26.14 4.34 -18.02
N LYS A 279 26.78 4.30 -19.19
CA LYS A 279 28.07 4.96 -19.41
C LYS A 279 27.89 6.46 -19.50
N ILE A 280 28.70 7.20 -18.76
CA ILE A 280 28.76 8.66 -18.87
C ILE A 280 29.31 9.00 -20.26
N PRO A 281 28.61 9.80 -21.08
CA PRO A 281 29.12 10.23 -22.37
C PRO A 281 30.37 11.10 -22.19
N ASN A 282 31.28 11.06 -23.16
CA ASN A 282 32.47 11.93 -23.16
C ASN A 282 32.11 13.38 -23.55
N GLN A 283 31.26 13.99 -22.75
CA GLN A 283 30.79 15.36 -22.89
C GLN A 283 31.05 16.10 -21.58
N LYS A 284 31.45 17.37 -21.70
CA LYS A 284 31.68 18.20 -20.52
C LYS A 284 30.32 18.62 -19.94
N VAL A 285 30.16 18.46 -18.64
CA VAL A 285 29.01 18.99 -17.90
C VAL A 285 28.90 20.51 -18.15
N PRO A 286 27.72 21.04 -18.52
CA PRO A 286 27.50 22.46 -18.63
C PRO A 286 27.91 23.20 -17.35
N SER A 287 28.81 24.17 -17.48
CA SER A 287 29.34 24.94 -16.35
C SER A 287 29.03 26.42 -16.54
N TYR A 288 28.58 27.08 -15.49
CA TYR A 288 28.33 28.52 -15.49
C TYR A 288 29.57 29.29 -15.02
N THR A 289 29.77 30.48 -15.59
CA THR A 289 30.77 31.43 -15.09
C THR A 289 30.35 31.98 -13.71
N PRO A 290 31.29 32.51 -12.90
CA PRO A 290 30.96 33.10 -11.60
C PRO A 290 29.91 34.22 -11.67
N GLU A 291 29.95 35.02 -12.75
CA GLU A 291 29.00 36.12 -12.98
C GLU A 291 27.59 35.59 -13.28
N GLU A 292 27.48 34.55 -14.11
CA GLU A 292 26.21 33.88 -14.42
C GLU A 292 25.62 33.21 -13.18
N CYS A 293 26.43 32.49 -12.40
CA CYS A 293 26.02 31.89 -11.13
C CYS A 293 25.42 32.94 -10.20
N LYS A 294 26.11 34.08 -10.02
CA LYS A 294 25.64 35.17 -9.14
C LYS A 294 24.32 35.75 -9.65
N ARG A 295 24.17 35.91 -10.96
CA ARG A 295 22.92 36.38 -11.58
C ARG A 295 21.76 35.40 -11.35
N LEU A 296 21.99 34.10 -11.56
CA LEU A 296 20.98 33.06 -11.37
C LEU A 296 20.59 32.92 -9.90
N GLN A 297 21.56 32.92 -8.98
CA GLN A 297 21.32 32.90 -7.54
C GLN A 297 20.40 34.06 -7.12
N LYS A 298 20.69 35.28 -7.60
CA LYS A 298 19.84 36.45 -7.33
C LYS A 298 18.45 36.30 -7.95
N ALA A 299 18.34 35.78 -9.17
CA ALA A 299 17.07 35.59 -9.86
C ALA A 299 16.15 34.57 -9.15
N PHE A 300 16.72 33.49 -8.62
CA PHE A 300 15.99 32.46 -7.87
C PHE A 300 15.88 32.76 -6.37
N GLY A 301 16.37 33.91 -5.91
CA GLY A 301 16.22 34.37 -4.53
C GLY A 301 17.17 33.73 -3.51
N TYR A 302 18.25 33.07 -3.94
CA TYR A 302 19.26 32.54 -3.03
C TYR A 302 19.93 33.66 -2.25
N SER A 303 19.84 33.60 -0.92
CA SER A 303 20.51 34.52 -0.01
C SER A 303 21.91 34.03 0.37
N TYR A 304 22.76 34.96 0.82
CA TYR A 304 24.08 34.62 1.36
C TYR A 304 23.97 33.67 2.56
N GLU A 305 22.94 33.87 3.39
CA GLU A 305 22.69 33.04 4.56
C GLU A 305 22.37 31.60 4.16
N GLU A 306 21.37 31.37 3.30
CA GLU A 306 21.01 30.03 2.84
C GLU A 306 22.20 29.28 2.20
N VAL A 307 22.98 29.97 1.36
CA VAL A 307 24.16 29.35 0.73
C VAL A 307 25.20 28.97 1.78
N LYS A 308 25.45 29.83 2.76
CA LYS A 308 26.51 29.62 3.76
C LYS A 308 26.11 28.65 4.87
N THR A 309 24.88 28.71 5.36
CA THR A 309 24.42 27.93 6.53
C THR A 309 23.81 26.60 6.14
N SER A 310 23.14 26.53 4.98
CA SER A 310 22.49 25.31 4.49
C SER A 310 23.35 24.61 3.43
N ILE A 311 23.50 25.21 2.24
CA ILE A 311 24.11 24.53 1.08
C ILE A 311 25.58 24.15 1.34
N MET A 312 26.40 25.11 1.82
CA MET A 312 27.81 24.84 2.12
C MET A 312 27.98 23.78 3.21
N ASN A 313 27.05 23.71 4.17
CA ASN A 313 27.10 22.74 5.25
C ASN A 313 26.82 21.32 4.72
N MET A 314 25.75 21.16 3.94
CA MET A 314 25.44 19.90 3.24
C MET A 314 26.61 19.45 2.35
N ALA A 315 27.20 20.37 1.58
CA ALA A 315 28.30 20.05 0.69
C ALA A 315 29.59 19.62 1.41
N LYS A 316 29.86 20.14 2.61
CA LYS A 316 31.06 19.82 3.38
C LYS A 316 30.91 18.57 4.25
N ASN A 317 29.76 18.42 4.87
CA ASN A 317 29.54 17.44 5.94
C ASN A 317 28.66 16.26 5.51
N GLY A 318 27.99 16.34 4.35
CA GLY A 318 27.07 15.31 3.88
C GLY A 318 25.77 15.21 4.68
N VAL A 319 25.50 16.18 5.56
CA VAL A 319 24.30 16.23 6.41
C VAL A 319 23.71 17.64 6.39
N GLU A 320 22.40 17.73 6.60
CA GLU A 320 21.74 19.02 6.76
C GLU A 320 22.24 19.77 8.01
N GLY A 321 22.18 21.10 7.96
CA GLY A 321 22.58 21.92 9.09
C GLY A 321 21.56 21.88 10.21
N THR A 322 22.01 21.68 11.45
CA THR A 322 21.15 21.77 12.63
C THR A 322 21.04 23.22 13.11
N ALA A 323 19.82 23.60 13.52
CA ALA A 323 19.52 24.88 14.12
C ALA A 323 18.63 24.68 15.36
N ALA A 324 18.50 25.73 16.17
CA ALA A 324 17.64 25.75 17.35
C ALA A 324 16.75 26.99 17.32
N MET A 325 15.74 27.02 18.21
CA MET A 325 14.66 28.01 18.26
C MET A 325 13.58 27.82 17.16
N GLY A 326 12.43 28.47 17.36
CA GLY A 326 11.34 28.46 16.40
C GLY A 326 11.58 29.43 15.23
N ILE A 327 10.81 29.26 14.16
CA ILE A 327 10.80 30.21 13.03
C ILE A 327 9.99 31.44 13.44
N ASP A 328 10.69 32.57 13.65
CA ASP A 328 10.09 33.89 13.95
C ASP A 328 9.92 34.77 12.69
N ALA A 329 10.03 34.17 11.51
CA ALA A 329 9.75 34.84 10.24
C ALA A 329 8.23 34.86 9.97
N PRO A 330 7.70 35.92 9.32
CA PRO A 330 6.30 35.94 8.92
C PRO A 330 5.98 34.77 7.97
N LEU A 331 4.72 34.34 7.96
CA LEU A 331 4.24 33.39 6.95
C LEU A 331 4.52 33.92 5.54
N ALA A 332 4.77 33.03 4.59
CA ALA A 332 5.23 33.44 3.25
C ALA A 332 4.30 34.47 2.58
N VAL A 333 2.98 34.31 2.74
CA VAL A 333 1.95 35.22 2.22
C VAL A 333 1.92 36.60 2.89
N LEU A 334 2.46 36.72 4.11
CA LEU A 334 2.52 37.96 4.89
C LEU A 334 3.90 38.62 4.84
N SER A 335 4.85 38.04 4.11
CA SER A 335 6.21 38.58 4.03
C SER A 335 6.27 39.77 3.08
N ASP A 336 6.92 40.85 3.52
CA ASP A 336 7.27 41.99 2.65
C ASP A 336 8.40 41.66 1.65
N LYS A 337 9.00 40.47 1.76
CA LYS A 337 10.08 39.99 0.88
C LYS A 337 9.54 38.95 -0.10
N HIS A 338 10.14 38.87 -1.28
CA HIS A 338 9.86 37.81 -2.24
C HIS A 338 10.14 36.43 -1.63
N GLN A 339 9.10 35.58 -1.57
CA GLN A 339 9.18 34.22 -1.05
C GLN A 339 9.21 33.21 -2.18
N ASN A 340 10.01 32.17 -2.05
CA ASN A 340 10.00 31.04 -2.98
C ASN A 340 8.67 30.27 -2.85
N LEU A 341 8.22 29.65 -3.94
CA LEU A 341 7.05 28.78 -3.99
C LEU A 341 7.06 27.75 -2.86
N PHE A 342 8.22 27.14 -2.58
CA PHE A 342 8.37 26.15 -1.50
C PHE A 342 8.04 26.69 -0.10
N GLY A 343 8.11 28.02 0.13
CA GLY A 343 7.73 28.64 1.41
C GLY A 343 6.25 28.51 1.75
N TYR A 344 5.40 28.29 0.74
CA TYR A 344 3.95 28.13 0.87
C TYR A 344 3.52 26.70 1.15
N PHE A 345 4.37 25.72 0.84
CA PHE A 345 4.11 24.32 1.11
C PHE A 345 4.65 23.95 2.48
N LYS A 346 3.79 23.39 3.33
CA LYS A 346 4.20 22.85 4.63
C LYS A 346 4.15 21.34 4.57
N GLN A 347 5.21 20.70 5.05
CA GLN A 347 5.27 19.25 5.14
C GLN A 347 4.20 18.79 6.14
N LEU A 348 3.35 17.87 5.69
CA LEU A 348 2.44 17.17 6.58
C LEU A 348 3.25 16.16 7.38
N PHE A 349 2.80 15.91 8.60
CA PHE A 349 3.39 14.90 9.46
C PHE A 349 2.28 14.19 10.23
N ALA A 350 2.54 12.93 10.55
CA ALA A 350 1.60 12.09 11.26
C ALA A 350 1.54 12.47 12.75
N GLN A 351 0.33 12.51 13.30
CA GLN A 351 0.08 12.74 14.72
C GLN A 351 -1.06 11.85 15.18
N VAL A 352 -0.84 11.06 16.23
CA VAL A 352 -1.83 10.19 16.89
C VAL A 352 -2.34 9.03 16.02
N THR A 353 -2.84 9.30 14.81
CA THR A 353 -3.56 8.33 13.97
C THR A 353 -2.63 7.27 13.39
N ASN A 354 -1.42 7.67 12.97
CA ASN A 354 -0.32 6.79 12.60
C ASN A 354 1.03 7.29 13.16
N PRO A 355 2.01 6.39 13.42
CA PRO A 355 3.33 6.78 13.90
C PRO A 355 4.27 7.19 12.75
N PRO A 356 5.23 8.10 12.98
CA PRO A 356 6.36 8.30 12.07
C PRO A 356 7.35 7.12 12.15
N ILE A 357 8.16 6.96 11.11
CA ILE A 357 9.19 5.92 10.99
C ILE A 357 10.58 6.54 11.22
N ASP A 358 11.49 5.80 11.86
CA ASP A 358 12.90 6.18 11.96
C ASP A 358 13.66 5.71 10.70
N ALA A 359 13.80 6.59 9.71
CA ALA A 359 14.44 6.26 8.44
C ALA A 359 15.93 5.86 8.57
N ILE A 360 16.59 6.12 9.71
CA ILE A 360 18.00 5.74 9.94
C ILE A 360 18.06 4.35 10.57
N ARG A 361 17.25 4.08 11.59
CA ARG A 361 17.27 2.79 12.31
C ARG A 361 16.47 1.71 11.60
N GLU A 362 15.46 2.10 10.83
CA GLU A 362 14.55 1.23 10.10
C GLU A 362 14.80 1.34 8.58
N GLU A 363 16.06 1.53 8.17
CA GLU A 363 16.44 1.66 6.75
C GLU A 363 15.95 0.47 5.89
N VAL A 364 15.83 -0.72 6.48
CA VAL A 364 15.37 -1.94 5.81
C VAL A 364 13.98 -1.80 5.18
N VAL A 365 13.12 -0.94 5.74
CA VAL A 365 11.73 -0.76 5.28
C VAL A 365 11.54 0.49 4.40
N THR A 366 12.59 1.29 4.23
CA THR A 366 12.57 2.52 3.43
C THR A 366 13.31 2.34 2.11
N SER A 367 12.86 3.02 1.06
CA SER A 367 13.56 3.10 -0.22
C SER A 367 13.30 4.44 -0.88
N THR A 368 14.29 4.95 -1.61
CA THR A 368 14.18 6.16 -2.45
C THR A 368 14.21 5.83 -3.94
N THR A 369 14.13 4.53 -4.29
CA THR A 369 14.16 4.08 -5.68
C THR A 369 12.95 4.58 -6.46
N VAL A 370 13.20 5.06 -7.68
CA VAL A 370 12.20 5.52 -8.63
C VAL A 370 12.35 4.72 -9.93
N TYR A 371 11.22 4.33 -10.52
CA TYR A 371 11.16 3.73 -11.85
C TYR A 371 10.63 4.77 -12.83
N ILE A 372 11.34 4.96 -13.94
CA ILE A 372 11.03 5.95 -14.96
C ILE A 372 10.81 5.24 -16.30
N GLY A 373 9.62 5.34 -16.86
CA GLY A 373 9.29 4.72 -18.14
C GLY A 373 7.79 4.77 -18.43
N ALA A 374 7.35 3.95 -19.38
CA ALA A 374 5.93 3.79 -19.67
C ALA A 374 5.32 2.78 -18.70
N ASP A 375 4.27 3.18 -17.99
CA ASP A 375 3.57 2.30 -17.03
C ASP A 375 3.01 1.06 -17.73
N GLY A 376 3.34 -0.12 -17.21
CA GLY A 376 2.88 -1.42 -17.70
C GLY A 376 1.44 -1.76 -17.29
N ASN A 377 0.92 -2.88 -17.81
CA ASN A 377 -0.39 -3.39 -17.43
C ASN A 377 -0.28 -4.27 -16.18
N LEU A 378 -0.75 -3.76 -15.04
CA LEU A 378 -0.76 -4.47 -13.76
C LEU A 378 -1.59 -5.77 -13.77
N LEU A 379 -2.59 -5.86 -14.63
CA LEU A 379 -3.55 -6.97 -14.64
C LEU A 379 -3.06 -8.20 -15.42
N GLU A 380 -1.99 -8.05 -16.21
CA GLU A 380 -1.44 -9.12 -17.03
C GLU A 380 0.09 -9.20 -16.88
N GLU A 381 0.60 -10.40 -16.60
CA GLU A 381 2.02 -10.66 -16.45
C GLU A 381 2.71 -10.71 -17.84
N ARG A 382 3.53 -9.69 -18.16
CA ARG A 382 4.25 -9.57 -19.44
C ARG A 382 5.63 -8.98 -19.22
N ALA A 383 6.62 -9.38 -20.03
CA ALA A 383 8.00 -8.90 -19.92
C ALA A 383 8.11 -7.39 -20.19
N GLU A 384 7.27 -6.84 -21.05
CA GLU A 384 7.30 -5.43 -21.44
C GLU A 384 6.93 -4.49 -20.28
N ASN A 385 6.22 -4.98 -19.26
CA ASN A 385 5.76 -4.18 -18.13
C ASN A 385 6.92 -3.59 -17.31
N CYS A 386 8.06 -4.27 -17.24
CA CYS A 386 9.23 -3.81 -16.48
C CYS A 386 10.27 -3.07 -17.35
N ARG A 387 9.89 -2.61 -18.55
CA ARG A 387 10.74 -1.78 -19.42
C ARG A 387 10.89 -0.36 -18.87
N MET A 388 11.72 -0.25 -17.85
CA MET A 388 11.88 0.96 -17.04
C MET A 388 13.37 1.30 -16.84
N LEU A 389 13.64 2.58 -16.56
CA LEU A 389 14.89 3.04 -15.99
C LEU A 389 14.76 3.07 -14.46
N LYS A 390 15.57 2.27 -13.76
CA LYS A 390 15.68 2.28 -12.31
C LYS A 390 16.70 3.33 -11.87
N VAL A 391 16.25 4.20 -10.97
CA VAL A 391 17.06 5.27 -10.37
C VAL A 391 17.00 5.09 -8.85
N GLU A 392 18.14 4.89 -8.20
CA GLU A 392 18.17 4.63 -6.75
C GLU A 392 17.80 5.85 -5.90
N ASN A 393 18.07 7.07 -6.39
CA ASN A 393 17.81 8.33 -5.69
C ASN A 393 17.22 9.37 -6.64
N PRO A 394 16.10 10.05 -6.29
CA PRO A 394 15.51 11.07 -7.15
C PRO A 394 16.39 12.31 -7.36
N ILE A 395 17.43 12.51 -6.54
CA ILE A 395 18.38 13.62 -6.67
C ILE A 395 19.52 13.19 -7.58
N LEU A 396 19.46 13.65 -8.83
CA LEU A 396 20.45 13.36 -9.86
C LEU A 396 21.56 14.40 -9.90
N THR A 397 22.81 13.94 -9.99
CA THR A 397 23.94 14.83 -10.28
C THR A 397 23.92 15.27 -11.75
N SER A 398 24.65 16.33 -12.09
CA SER A 398 24.80 16.72 -13.49
C SER A 398 25.42 15.62 -14.37
N THR A 399 26.23 14.74 -13.79
CA THR A 399 26.78 13.57 -14.49
C THR A 399 25.75 12.46 -14.67
N ASP A 400 24.82 12.30 -13.72
CA ASP A 400 23.73 11.33 -13.86
C ASP A 400 22.72 11.79 -14.92
N LEU A 401 22.46 13.10 -15.02
CA LEU A 401 21.62 13.67 -16.09
C LEU A 401 22.20 13.53 -17.50
N LEU A 402 23.52 13.31 -17.62
CA LEU A 402 24.16 13.08 -18.91
C LEU A 402 24.07 11.62 -19.36
N LYS A 403 23.87 10.69 -18.43
CA LYS A 403 23.60 9.28 -18.74
C LYS A 403 22.20 9.15 -19.31
#